data_AF-A0A4Q4CM77-F1
#
_entry.id   AF-A0A4Q4CM77-F1
#
_cell.length_a   1.000
_cell.length_b   1.000
_cell.length_c   1.000
_cell.angle_alpha   90.00
_cell.angle_beta   90.00
_cell.angle_gamma   90.00
#
_symmetry.space_group_name_H-M   'P 1'
#
loop_
_entity.id
_entity.type
_entity.pdbx_description
1 polymer ?
#
loop_
_entity_poly.entity_id
_entity_poly.type
_entity_poly.pdbx_seq_one_letter_code
_entity_poly.pdbx_strand_id
1 'polypeptide(L)'
;FYERAEIRDAMAYLRILAQPADDLAFERIVNTPKRGLGDTAMRRMHELARGEGIPLVVAAERLVPSLTAKPRQALGALLQGIARWREGLAKEGHVVVAATLLDESGYTDMWKADKSPEAPGRLENLKELIRALGEFETLAGFLEHVALVMENDENSDGDRLSLMTLHAAKGLEFDTVFLPGWEEGLFPHSRAMEEGGDKGVEEERRLAYVGITRARKYAIISTAANRRIYGNWSASIPSRFLDELPPDQIQREGSASMARQRVAEMPSVFTGASGLMARKPRVIEAGAWEAPVRPPPADPFKVGERVFHKKFGYGVVTAVDDNRVDVNFEKSDPKRVMDSFLERP
;
A
#
# COMPACT_ATOMS: atom_id res chain seq x y z
N PHE A 1 -2.31 -12.92 2.50
CA PHE A 1 -2.98 -11.89 1.66
C PHE A 1 -3.67 -12.53 0.47
N TYR A 2 -2.96 -13.32 -0.35
CA TYR A 2 -3.49 -13.96 -1.56
C TYR A 2 -4.61 -14.99 -1.34
N GLU A 3 -4.77 -15.54 -0.14
CA GLU A 3 -5.87 -16.47 0.19
C GLU A 3 -7.23 -15.81 0.43
N ARG A 4 -7.28 -14.48 0.56
CA ARG A 4 -8.54 -13.76 0.77
C ARG A 4 -9.48 -13.99 -0.42
N ALA A 5 -10.77 -14.13 -0.17
CA ALA A 5 -11.73 -14.52 -1.20
C ALA A 5 -11.73 -13.53 -2.37
N GLU A 6 -11.73 -12.24 -2.05
CA GLU A 6 -11.72 -11.16 -3.02
C GLU A 6 -10.44 -11.10 -3.84
N ILE A 7 -9.31 -11.43 -3.23
CA ILE A 7 -8.02 -11.49 -3.90
C ILE A 7 -7.95 -12.73 -4.80
N ARG A 8 -8.41 -13.89 -4.34
CA ARG A 8 -8.44 -15.11 -5.17
C ARG A 8 -9.31 -14.96 -6.41
N ASP A 9 -10.46 -14.30 -6.31
CA ASP A 9 -11.32 -14.01 -7.47
C ASP A 9 -10.63 -13.05 -8.44
N ALA A 10 -10.07 -11.94 -7.93
CA ALA A 10 -9.33 -10.98 -8.76
C ALA A 10 -8.13 -11.65 -9.46
N MET A 11 -7.39 -12.50 -8.75
CA MET A 11 -6.30 -13.30 -9.32
C MET A 11 -6.79 -14.24 -10.42
N ALA A 12 -7.97 -14.84 -10.28
CA ALA A 12 -8.55 -15.68 -11.35
C ALA A 12 -8.93 -14.86 -12.59
N TYR A 13 -9.44 -13.65 -12.44
CA TYR A 13 -9.63 -12.74 -13.57
C TYR A 13 -8.30 -12.42 -14.29
N LEU A 14 -7.26 -12.10 -13.53
CA LEU A 14 -5.93 -11.80 -14.06
C LEU A 14 -5.32 -13.03 -14.76
N ARG A 15 -5.46 -14.22 -14.18
CA ARG A 15 -5.02 -15.48 -14.77
C ARG A 15 -5.69 -15.75 -16.12
N ILE A 16 -6.98 -15.45 -16.27
CA ILE A 16 -7.68 -15.63 -17.54
C ILE A 16 -7.15 -14.73 -18.65
N LEU A 17 -6.68 -13.52 -18.31
CA LEU A 17 -6.05 -12.64 -19.30
C LEU A 17 -4.70 -13.19 -19.78
N ALA A 18 -3.91 -13.74 -18.86
CA ALA A 18 -2.60 -14.32 -19.18
C ALA A 18 -2.69 -15.70 -19.84
N GLN A 19 -3.62 -16.54 -19.35
CA GLN A 19 -3.84 -17.92 -19.78
C GLN A 19 -5.34 -18.16 -20.07
N PRO A 20 -5.79 -17.93 -21.32
CA PRO A 20 -7.20 -18.07 -21.70
C PRO A 20 -7.77 -19.49 -21.57
N ALA A 21 -6.91 -20.50 -21.49
CA ALA A 21 -7.28 -21.91 -21.33
C ALA A 21 -7.28 -22.37 -19.86
N ASP A 22 -7.24 -21.44 -18.90
CA ASP A 22 -7.28 -21.75 -17.47
C ASP A 22 -8.71 -22.01 -17.00
N ASP A 23 -9.16 -23.26 -17.15
CA ASP A 23 -10.54 -23.66 -16.82
C ASP A 23 -10.91 -23.40 -15.36
N LEU A 24 -9.97 -23.60 -14.43
CA LEU A 24 -10.19 -23.39 -13.00
C LEU A 24 -10.38 -21.90 -12.67
N ALA A 25 -9.58 -21.03 -13.28
CA ALA A 25 -9.75 -19.60 -13.13
C ALA A 25 -11.09 -19.14 -13.72
N PHE A 26 -11.47 -19.66 -14.90
CA PHE A 26 -12.73 -19.29 -15.54
C PHE A 26 -13.94 -19.73 -14.70
N GLU A 27 -13.95 -20.98 -14.24
CA GLU A 27 -15.02 -21.53 -13.39
C GLU A 27 -15.24 -20.68 -12.14
N ARG A 28 -14.16 -20.18 -11.53
CA ARG A 28 -14.25 -19.31 -10.35
C ARG A 28 -14.94 -17.98 -10.64
N ILE A 29 -14.66 -17.36 -11.78
CA ILE A 29 -15.13 -16.00 -12.08
C ILE A 29 -16.42 -15.95 -12.89
N VAL A 30 -16.79 -17.03 -13.59
CA VAL A 30 -17.86 -17.00 -14.60
C VAL A 30 -19.20 -16.55 -14.01
N ASN A 31 -19.47 -16.86 -12.74
CA ASN A 31 -20.68 -16.45 -12.03
C ASN A 31 -20.41 -15.56 -10.81
N THR A 32 -19.24 -14.91 -10.76
CA THR A 32 -18.82 -14.01 -9.67
C THR A 32 -18.40 -12.65 -10.27
N PRO A 33 -19.22 -11.59 -10.22
CA PRO A 33 -20.55 -11.48 -9.58
C PRO A 33 -21.64 -12.35 -10.21
N LYS A 34 -22.77 -12.54 -9.52
CA LYS A 34 -23.87 -13.39 -10.00
C LYS A 34 -24.39 -12.96 -11.38
N ARG A 35 -24.15 -13.80 -12.39
CA ARG A 35 -24.59 -13.60 -13.79
C ARG A 35 -25.87 -14.37 -14.15
N GLY A 36 -26.42 -15.11 -13.19
CA GLY A 36 -27.62 -15.93 -13.40
C GLY A 36 -27.33 -17.25 -14.11
N LEU A 37 -26.05 -17.66 -14.18
CA LEU A 37 -25.68 -18.99 -14.62
C LEU A 37 -26.02 -19.97 -13.48
N GLY A 38 -26.98 -20.86 -13.73
CA GLY A 38 -27.35 -21.93 -12.80
C GLY A 38 -26.58 -23.22 -13.09
N ASP A 39 -26.74 -24.21 -12.21
CA ASP A 39 -26.02 -25.49 -12.26
C ASP A 39 -26.17 -26.23 -13.60
N THR A 40 -27.35 -26.14 -14.24
CA THR A 40 -27.59 -26.75 -15.56
C THR A 40 -26.73 -26.12 -16.65
N ALA A 41 -26.54 -24.80 -16.62
CA ALA A 41 -25.69 -24.11 -17.60
C ALA A 41 -24.22 -24.47 -17.40
N MET A 42 -23.76 -24.49 -16.14
CA MET A 42 -22.40 -24.91 -15.79
C MET A 42 -22.14 -26.35 -16.23
N ARG A 43 -23.05 -27.27 -15.93
CA ARG A 43 -22.91 -28.68 -16.32
C ARG A 43 -22.79 -28.86 -17.83
N ARG A 44 -23.66 -28.22 -18.62
CA ARG A 44 -23.62 -28.26 -20.08
C ARG A 44 -22.30 -27.72 -20.63
N MET A 45 -21.78 -26.66 -20.00
CA MET A 45 -20.48 -26.08 -20.37
C MET A 45 -19.34 -27.08 -20.17
N HIS A 46 -19.28 -27.76 -19.01
CA HIS A 46 -18.28 -28.80 -18.74
C HIS A 46 -18.45 -30.06 -19.60
N GLU A 47 -19.69 -30.46 -19.90
CA GLU A 47 -19.97 -31.58 -20.81
C GLU A 47 -19.47 -31.26 -22.23
N LEU A 48 -19.71 -30.05 -22.73
CA LEU A 48 -19.23 -29.60 -24.03
C LEU A 48 -17.70 -29.51 -24.08
N ALA A 49 -17.09 -28.89 -23.06
CA ALA A 49 -15.63 -28.76 -22.95
C ALA A 49 -14.94 -30.14 -22.98
N ARG A 50 -15.43 -31.09 -22.17
CA ARG A 50 -14.88 -32.46 -22.13
C ARG A 50 -15.16 -33.26 -23.39
N GLY A 51 -16.36 -33.13 -23.97
CA GLY A 51 -16.77 -33.88 -25.16
C GLY A 51 -15.95 -33.50 -26.40
N GLU A 52 -15.56 -32.23 -26.52
CA GLU A 52 -14.82 -31.71 -27.68
C GLU A 52 -13.33 -31.48 -27.41
N GLY A 53 -12.86 -31.65 -26.17
CA GLY A 53 -11.47 -31.40 -25.79
C GLY A 53 -11.08 -29.92 -25.94
N ILE A 54 -12.01 -29.00 -25.66
CA ILE A 54 -11.80 -27.56 -25.78
C ILE A 54 -11.79 -26.89 -24.40
N PRO A 55 -11.10 -25.74 -24.24
CA PRO A 55 -11.15 -24.98 -22.99
C PRO A 55 -12.57 -24.54 -22.62
N LEU A 56 -12.82 -24.40 -21.31
CA LEU A 56 -14.13 -24.06 -20.75
C LEU A 56 -14.63 -22.70 -21.25
N VAL A 57 -13.73 -21.73 -21.49
CA VAL A 57 -14.05 -20.44 -22.12
C VAL A 57 -14.65 -20.61 -23.52
N VAL A 58 -14.07 -21.50 -24.34
CA VAL A 58 -14.55 -21.78 -25.70
C VAL A 58 -15.89 -22.52 -25.66
N ALA A 59 -16.05 -23.45 -24.72
CA ALA A 59 -17.34 -24.09 -24.48
C ALA A 59 -18.40 -23.07 -24.04
N ALA A 60 -18.04 -22.08 -23.23
CA ALA A 60 -18.92 -21.00 -22.82
C ALA A 60 -19.39 -20.16 -24.02
N GLU A 61 -18.47 -19.75 -24.90
CA GLU A 61 -18.78 -19.02 -26.14
C GLU A 61 -19.81 -19.78 -27.00
N ARG A 62 -19.61 -21.09 -27.19
CA ARG A 62 -20.55 -21.95 -27.94
C ARG A 62 -21.91 -22.09 -27.25
N LEU A 63 -21.95 -22.04 -25.93
CA LEU A 63 -23.18 -22.19 -25.15
C LEU A 63 -24.02 -20.91 -25.11
N VAL A 64 -23.41 -19.71 -25.23
CA VAL A 64 -24.09 -18.40 -25.14
C VAL A 64 -25.40 -18.34 -25.95
N PRO A 65 -25.46 -18.71 -27.25
CA PRO A 65 -26.69 -18.63 -28.03
C PRO A 65 -27.85 -19.44 -27.43
N SER A 66 -27.54 -20.57 -26.80
CA SER A 66 -28.50 -21.51 -26.22
C SER A 66 -29.01 -21.14 -24.82
N LEU A 67 -28.45 -20.09 -24.19
CA LEU A 67 -28.85 -19.63 -22.86
C LEU A 67 -30.12 -18.76 -22.90
N THR A 68 -30.79 -18.61 -21.76
CA THR A 68 -31.89 -17.64 -21.60
C THR A 68 -31.37 -16.20 -21.68
N ALA A 69 -32.25 -15.22 -21.91
CA ALA A 69 -31.87 -13.84 -22.26
C ALA A 69 -30.86 -13.20 -21.28
N LYS A 70 -31.11 -13.27 -19.97
CA LYS A 70 -30.26 -12.63 -18.95
C LYS A 70 -28.87 -13.29 -18.83
N PRO A 71 -28.73 -14.62 -18.65
CA PRO A 71 -27.42 -15.28 -18.65
C PRO A 71 -26.68 -15.14 -19.98
N ARG A 72 -27.39 -15.16 -21.11
CA ARG A 72 -26.80 -14.93 -22.44
C ARG A 72 -26.13 -13.56 -22.51
N GLN A 73 -26.83 -12.51 -22.11
CA GLN A 73 -26.29 -11.15 -22.13
C GLN A 73 -25.10 -11.01 -21.18
N ALA A 74 -25.20 -11.52 -19.95
CA ALA A 74 -24.16 -11.39 -18.95
C ALA A 74 -22.89 -12.19 -19.30
N LEU A 75 -23.02 -13.43 -19.77
CA LEU A 75 -21.88 -14.24 -20.19
C LEU A 75 -21.26 -13.71 -21.48
N GLY A 76 -22.08 -13.29 -22.45
CA GLY A 76 -21.60 -12.67 -23.69
C GLY A 76 -20.79 -11.40 -23.41
N ALA A 77 -21.26 -10.53 -22.52
CA ALA A 77 -20.53 -9.34 -22.11
C ALA A 77 -19.21 -9.66 -21.41
N LEU A 78 -19.16 -10.68 -20.54
CA LEU A 78 -17.92 -11.13 -19.91
C LEU A 78 -16.90 -11.62 -20.93
N LEU A 79 -17.31 -12.47 -21.88
CA LEU A 79 -16.42 -13.04 -22.90
C LEU A 79 -15.88 -11.96 -23.84
N GLN A 80 -16.74 -11.03 -24.28
CA GLN A 80 -16.31 -9.87 -25.06
C GLN A 80 -15.36 -8.97 -24.27
N GLY A 81 -15.62 -8.78 -22.97
CA GLY A 81 -14.76 -8.07 -22.05
C GLY A 81 -13.38 -8.71 -21.98
N ILE A 82 -13.28 -10.02 -21.74
CA ILE A 82 -12.02 -10.77 -21.66
C ILE A 82 -11.19 -10.59 -22.93
N ALA A 83 -11.81 -10.74 -24.11
CA ALA A 83 -11.11 -10.53 -25.37
C ALA A 83 -10.55 -9.11 -25.49
N ARG A 84 -11.37 -8.09 -25.19
CA ARG A 84 -10.98 -6.67 -25.22
C ARG A 84 -9.88 -6.33 -24.23
N TRP A 85 -9.99 -6.79 -22.98
CA TRP A 85 -8.98 -6.53 -21.94
C TRP A 85 -7.64 -7.17 -22.28
N ARG A 86 -7.65 -8.37 -22.87
CA ARG A 86 -6.42 -9.04 -23.31
C ARG A 86 -5.71 -8.25 -24.42
N GLU A 87 -6.45 -7.68 -25.37
CA GLU A 87 -5.86 -6.75 -26.36
C GLU A 87 -5.32 -5.46 -25.73
N GLY A 88 -5.95 -5.01 -24.65
CA GLY A 88 -5.51 -3.84 -23.87
C GLY A 88 -4.16 -4.03 -23.19
N LEU A 89 -3.75 -5.27 -22.85
CA LEU A 89 -2.51 -5.50 -22.10
C LEU A 89 -1.28 -4.90 -22.79
N ALA A 90 -1.21 -5.01 -24.12
CA ALA A 90 -0.10 -4.46 -24.90
C ALA A 90 -0.23 -2.95 -25.18
N LYS A 91 -1.44 -2.39 -25.09
CA LYS A 91 -1.75 -1.00 -25.47
C LYS A 91 -1.74 -0.04 -24.27
N GLU A 92 -2.30 -0.48 -23.15
CA GLU A 92 -2.59 0.33 -21.97
C GLU A 92 -1.74 -0.08 -20.76
N GLY A 93 -1.14 -1.27 -20.80
CA GLY A 93 -0.37 -1.84 -19.68
C GLY A 93 -1.25 -2.64 -18.71
N HIS A 94 -0.62 -3.57 -17.99
CA HIS A 94 -1.29 -4.53 -17.12
C HIS A 94 -2.00 -3.90 -15.92
N VAL A 95 -1.47 -2.81 -15.36
CA VAL A 95 -2.10 -2.12 -14.22
C VAL A 95 -3.44 -1.50 -14.60
N VAL A 96 -3.47 -0.78 -15.72
CA VAL A 96 -4.69 -0.12 -16.23
C VAL A 96 -5.72 -1.16 -16.60
N VAL A 97 -5.31 -2.19 -17.35
CA VAL A 97 -6.19 -3.29 -17.75
C VAL A 97 -6.78 -4.02 -16.54
N ALA A 98 -5.98 -4.30 -15.51
CA ALA A 98 -6.46 -4.97 -14.31
C ALA A 98 -7.52 -4.12 -13.57
N ALA A 99 -7.27 -2.82 -13.41
CA ALA A 99 -8.24 -1.92 -12.79
C ALA A 99 -9.54 -1.84 -13.60
N THR A 100 -9.43 -1.64 -14.92
CA THR A 100 -10.56 -1.57 -15.85
C THR A 100 -11.36 -2.88 -15.84
N LEU A 101 -10.70 -4.03 -15.86
CA LEU A 101 -11.33 -5.34 -15.80
C LEU A 101 -12.17 -5.51 -14.52
N LEU A 102 -11.65 -5.12 -13.35
CA LEU A 102 -12.35 -5.36 -12.08
C LEU A 102 -13.60 -4.49 -11.97
N ASP A 103 -13.55 -3.27 -12.52
CA ASP A 103 -14.69 -2.37 -12.56
C ASP A 103 -15.72 -2.81 -13.62
N GLU A 104 -15.32 -2.97 -14.88
CA GLU A 104 -16.23 -3.31 -15.98
C GLU A 104 -16.81 -4.73 -15.90
N SER A 105 -16.14 -5.67 -15.23
CA SER A 105 -16.71 -7.00 -14.96
C SER A 105 -17.84 -6.99 -13.93
N GLY A 106 -18.04 -5.85 -13.24
CA GLY A 106 -18.96 -5.65 -12.13
C GLY A 106 -18.43 -6.19 -10.80
N TYR A 107 -17.16 -6.62 -10.73
CA TYR A 107 -16.58 -7.21 -9.53
C TYR A 107 -16.37 -6.17 -8.42
N THR A 108 -15.84 -5.00 -8.76
CA THR A 108 -15.71 -3.88 -7.81
C THR A 108 -17.08 -3.43 -7.31
N ASP A 109 -18.06 -3.31 -8.20
CA ASP A 109 -19.42 -2.88 -7.86
C ASP A 109 -20.17 -3.86 -6.95
N MET A 110 -19.93 -5.16 -7.13
CA MET A 110 -20.43 -6.19 -6.20
C MET A 110 -19.99 -5.92 -4.77
N TRP A 111 -18.71 -5.58 -4.57
CA TRP A 111 -18.17 -5.26 -3.25
C TRP A 111 -18.57 -3.88 -2.74
N LYS A 112 -18.73 -2.88 -3.62
CA LYS A 112 -19.32 -1.57 -3.24
C LYS A 112 -20.77 -1.72 -2.74
N ALA A 113 -21.52 -2.66 -3.29
CA ALA A 113 -22.90 -2.94 -2.88
C ALA A 113 -23.02 -3.76 -1.59
N ASP A 114 -21.92 -4.38 -1.12
CA ASP A 114 -21.89 -5.13 0.13
C ASP A 114 -21.94 -4.17 1.33
N LYS A 115 -22.91 -4.39 2.21
CA LYS A 115 -23.14 -3.60 3.44
C LYS A 115 -22.55 -4.27 4.68
N SER A 116 -21.81 -5.36 4.52
CA SER A 116 -21.14 -6.03 5.63
C SER A 116 -20.05 -5.11 6.23
N PRO A 117 -19.75 -5.23 7.53
CA PRO A 117 -18.70 -4.43 8.17
C PRO A 117 -17.31 -4.61 7.55
N GLU A 118 -17.06 -5.75 6.90
CA GLU A 118 -15.78 -6.07 6.25
C GLU A 118 -15.65 -5.49 4.83
N ALA A 119 -16.75 -5.04 4.22
CA ALA A 119 -16.77 -4.61 2.82
C ALA A 119 -15.75 -3.49 2.50
N PRO A 120 -15.56 -2.44 3.33
CA PRO A 120 -14.54 -1.43 3.08
C PRO A 120 -13.13 -2.03 3.03
N GLY A 121 -12.85 -3.03 3.87
CA GLY A 121 -11.55 -3.71 3.89
C GLY A 121 -11.30 -4.55 2.63
N ARG A 122 -12.33 -5.14 2.04
CA ARG A 122 -12.21 -5.91 0.78
C ARG A 122 -11.85 -5.02 -0.41
N LEU A 123 -12.53 -3.87 -0.52
CA LEU A 123 -12.20 -2.87 -1.56
C LEU A 123 -10.77 -2.35 -1.41
N GLU A 124 -10.30 -2.19 -0.17
CA GLU A 124 -8.93 -1.76 0.09
C GLU A 124 -7.91 -2.83 -0.31
N ASN A 125 -8.19 -4.10 -0.04
CA ASN A 125 -7.32 -5.20 -0.50
C ASN A 125 -7.22 -5.23 -2.03
N LEU A 126 -8.31 -4.97 -2.75
CA LEU A 126 -8.29 -4.89 -4.23
C LEU A 126 -7.43 -3.72 -4.73
N LYS A 127 -7.48 -2.55 -4.08
CA LYS A 127 -6.60 -1.44 -4.43
C LYS A 127 -5.13 -1.78 -4.18
N GLU A 128 -4.84 -2.45 -3.07
CA GLU A 128 -3.47 -2.86 -2.77
C GLU A 128 -2.97 -3.94 -3.73
N LEU A 129 -3.85 -4.82 -4.22
CA LEU A 129 -3.51 -5.76 -5.31
C LEU A 129 -3.11 -5.01 -6.59
N ILE A 130 -3.90 -4.01 -7.02
CA ILE A 130 -3.57 -3.19 -8.21
C ILE A 130 -2.28 -2.40 -8.00
N ARG A 131 -2.03 -1.92 -6.78
CA ARG A 131 -0.78 -1.24 -6.45
C ARG A 131 0.42 -2.18 -6.53
N ALA A 132 0.32 -3.37 -5.94
CA ALA A 132 1.36 -4.39 -5.99
C ALA A 132 1.66 -4.81 -7.44
N LEU A 133 0.62 -4.91 -8.28
CA LEU A 133 0.77 -5.19 -9.71
C LEU A 133 1.65 -4.16 -10.43
N GLY A 134 1.63 -2.89 -9.99
CA GLY A 134 2.45 -1.82 -10.55
C GLY A 134 3.94 -1.89 -10.22
N GLU A 135 4.35 -2.78 -9.31
CA GLU A 135 5.77 -3.03 -9.01
C GLU A 135 6.41 -3.99 -10.03
N PHE A 136 5.62 -4.57 -10.94
CA PHE A 136 6.06 -5.52 -11.96
C PHE A 136 5.95 -4.90 -13.35
N GLU A 137 6.85 -5.28 -14.26
CA GLU A 137 6.83 -4.82 -15.65
C GLU A 137 5.72 -5.47 -16.48
N THR A 138 5.31 -6.69 -16.13
CA THR A 138 4.32 -7.47 -16.88
C THR A 138 3.37 -8.21 -15.95
N LEU A 139 2.16 -8.50 -16.45
CA LEU A 139 1.21 -9.35 -15.75
C LEU A 139 1.76 -10.75 -15.48
N ALA A 140 2.48 -11.33 -16.45
CA ALA A 140 3.07 -12.66 -16.31
C ALA A 140 4.08 -12.71 -15.15
N GLY A 141 5.00 -11.74 -15.09
CA GLY A 141 5.99 -11.66 -14.01
C GLY A 141 5.36 -11.51 -12.62
N PHE A 142 4.26 -10.75 -12.51
CA PHE A 142 3.48 -10.68 -11.27
C PHE A 142 2.87 -12.03 -10.89
N LEU A 143 2.21 -12.71 -11.83
CA LEU A 143 1.58 -14.01 -11.57
C LEU A 143 2.59 -15.09 -11.17
N GLU A 144 3.77 -15.11 -11.81
CA GLU A 144 4.88 -16.01 -11.45
C GLU A 144 5.38 -15.75 -10.03
N HIS A 145 5.58 -14.47 -9.67
CA HIS A 145 6.00 -14.10 -8.32
C HIS A 145 4.97 -14.56 -7.27
N VAL A 146 3.67 -14.32 -7.52
CA VAL A 146 2.62 -14.74 -6.59
C VAL A 146 2.60 -16.27 -6.44
N ALA A 147 2.72 -17.02 -7.54
CA ALA A 147 2.76 -18.47 -7.51
C ALA A 147 3.91 -19.00 -6.63
N LEU A 148 5.11 -18.43 -6.79
CA LEU A 148 6.29 -18.80 -6.01
C LEU A 148 6.15 -18.45 -4.52
N VAL A 149 5.57 -17.28 -4.21
CA VAL A 149 5.28 -16.89 -2.82
C VAL A 149 4.29 -17.85 -2.16
N MET A 150 3.25 -18.28 -2.89
CA MET A 150 2.27 -19.22 -2.38
C MET A 150 2.86 -20.61 -2.15
N GLU A 151 3.65 -21.12 -3.09
CA GLU A 151 4.32 -22.43 -2.96
C GLU A 151 5.28 -22.47 -1.78
N ASN A 152 6.00 -21.37 -1.52
CA ASN A 152 6.91 -21.27 -0.38
C ASN A 152 6.17 -21.20 0.97
N ASP A 153 4.95 -20.64 1.00
CA ASP A 153 4.11 -20.59 2.21
C ASP A 153 3.53 -21.97 2.55
N GLU A 154 3.12 -22.74 1.54
CA GLU A 154 2.61 -24.12 1.69
C GLU A 154 3.69 -25.11 2.14
N ASN A 155 4.93 -24.96 1.66
CA ASN A 155 6.04 -25.89 1.94
C ASN A 155 6.86 -25.56 3.21
N SER A 156 6.55 -24.49 3.94
CA SER A 156 7.36 -24.05 5.08
C SER A 156 6.92 -24.68 6.41
N ASP A 157 7.43 -25.87 6.73
CA ASP A 157 7.17 -26.58 8.00
C ASP A 157 8.06 -26.07 9.18
N GLY A 158 8.44 -24.79 9.16
CA GLY A 158 9.40 -24.18 10.09
C GLY A 158 8.80 -23.10 11.00
N ASP A 159 9.62 -22.59 11.94
CA ASP A 159 9.25 -21.46 12.81
C ASP A 159 8.86 -20.23 11.97
N ARG A 160 7.68 -19.68 12.24
CA ARG A 160 7.14 -18.52 11.51
C ARG A 160 6.95 -17.32 12.44
N LEU A 161 7.04 -16.12 11.86
CA LEU A 161 6.58 -14.90 12.52
C LEU A 161 5.07 -14.78 12.40
N SER A 162 4.40 -14.49 13.51
CA SER A 162 2.95 -14.27 13.51
C SER A 162 2.63 -12.80 13.24
N LEU A 163 1.94 -12.52 12.12
CA LEU A 163 1.46 -11.19 11.78
C LEU A 163 -0.05 -11.12 12.01
N MET A 164 -0.48 -10.19 12.86
CA MET A 164 -1.88 -10.01 13.21
C MET A 164 -2.18 -8.55 13.60
N THR A 165 -3.46 -8.21 13.67
CA THR A 165 -3.90 -6.90 14.19
C THR A 165 -3.88 -6.90 15.73
N LEU A 166 -3.79 -5.71 16.34
CA LEU A 166 -3.85 -5.57 17.81
C LEU A 166 -5.10 -6.20 18.42
N HIS A 167 -6.24 -6.11 17.74
CA HIS A 167 -7.50 -6.74 18.17
C HIS A 167 -7.41 -8.26 18.20
N ALA A 168 -6.77 -8.86 17.19
CA ALA A 168 -6.60 -10.32 17.10
C ALA A 168 -5.59 -10.85 18.13
N ALA A 169 -4.70 -10.01 18.64
CA ALA A 169 -3.70 -10.40 19.63
C ALA A 169 -4.25 -10.56 21.06
N LYS A 170 -5.52 -10.22 21.30
CA LYS A 170 -6.14 -10.28 22.63
C LYS A 170 -6.12 -11.71 23.19
N GLY A 171 -5.50 -11.88 24.36
CA GLY A 171 -5.39 -13.18 25.02
C GLY A 171 -4.21 -14.05 24.56
N LEU A 172 -3.42 -13.57 23.60
CA LEU A 172 -2.17 -14.20 23.17
C LEU A 172 -0.97 -13.55 23.86
N GLU A 173 0.16 -14.24 23.92
CA GLU A 173 1.41 -13.69 24.45
C GLU A 173 2.60 -14.24 23.68
N PHE A 174 3.62 -13.40 23.49
CA PHE A 174 4.81 -13.72 22.72
C PHE A 174 6.07 -13.23 23.45
N ASP A 175 7.20 -13.91 23.28
CA ASP A 175 8.46 -13.48 23.88
C ASP A 175 8.88 -12.09 23.38
N THR A 176 8.71 -11.84 22.08
CA THR A 176 9.01 -10.54 21.45
C THR A 176 7.84 -10.12 20.57
N VAL A 177 7.42 -8.86 20.69
CA VAL A 177 6.36 -8.26 19.87
C VAL A 177 6.89 -7.03 19.17
N PHE A 178 6.69 -6.97 17.86
CA PHE A 178 6.95 -5.78 17.05
C PHE A 178 5.64 -5.03 16.82
N LEU A 179 5.65 -3.75 17.15
CA LEU A 179 4.50 -2.84 17.10
C LEU A 179 4.79 -1.70 16.11
N PRO A 180 4.65 -1.95 14.80
CA PRO A 180 4.89 -0.94 13.78
C PRO A 180 3.72 0.04 13.64
N GLY A 181 4.01 1.24 13.12
CA GLY A 181 2.97 2.20 12.72
C GLY A 181 2.35 2.99 13.86
N TRP A 182 3.13 3.27 14.91
CA TRP A 182 2.73 4.17 15.99
C TRP A 182 2.86 5.62 15.55
N GLU A 183 1.90 6.06 14.73
CA GLU A 183 1.85 7.35 14.04
C GLU A 183 0.46 7.97 14.22
N GLU A 184 0.39 9.28 14.45
CA GLU A 184 -0.87 10.02 14.51
C GLU A 184 -1.69 9.84 13.23
N GLY A 185 -2.99 9.55 13.38
CA GLY A 185 -3.90 9.26 12.28
C GLY A 185 -3.92 7.78 11.84
N LEU A 186 -2.85 7.02 12.11
CA LEU A 186 -2.82 5.57 11.94
C LEU A 186 -3.11 4.84 13.27
N PHE A 187 -2.36 5.18 14.31
CA PHE A 187 -2.53 4.69 15.67
C PHE A 187 -2.13 5.79 16.69
N PRO A 188 -3.09 6.53 17.26
CA PRO A 188 -4.53 6.31 17.22
C PRO A 188 -5.17 6.55 15.85
N HIS A 189 -6.16 5.72 15.49
CA HIS A 189 -6.82 5.81 14.19
C HIS A 189 -7.69 7.07 14.07
N SER A 190 -7.56 7.81 12.96
CA SER A 190 -8.23 9.10 12.75
C SER A 190 -9.76 9.05 12.91
N ARG A 191 -10.42 7.98 12.45
CA ARG A 191 -11.89 7.85 12.62
C ARG A 191 -12.32 7.69 14.07
N ALA A 192 -11.53 7.00 14.89
CA ALA A 192 -11.85 6.87 16.31
C ALA A 192 -11.79 8.23 17.02
N MET A 193 -10.86 9.08 16.59
CA MET A 193 -10.74 10.47 17.05
C MET A 193 -11.94 11.33 16.63
N GLU A 194 -12.37 11.22 15.37
CA GLU A 194 -13.46 12.03 14.80
C GLU A 194 -14.84 11.63 15.35
N GLU A 195 -15.12 10.33 15.46
CA GLU A 195 -16.43 9.82 15.89
C GLU A 195 -16.58 9.74 17.41
N GLY A 196 -15.49 9.45 18.12
CA GLY A 196 -15.51 9.19 19.57
C GLY A 196 -14.96 10.32 20.44
N GLY A 197 -14.31 11.33 19.86
CA GLY A 197 -13.61 12.37 20.61
C GLY A 197 -12.65 11.79 21.65
N ASP A 198 -12.68 12.32 22.87
CA ASP A 198 -11.85 11.83 23.99
C ASP A 198 -12.10 10.35 24.31
N LYS A 199 -13.34 9.86 24.18
CA LYS A 199 -13.65 8.44 24.43
C LYS A 199 -13.03 7.53 23.38
N GLY A 200 -12.94 7.99 22.14
CA GLY A 200 -12.27 7.25 21.06
C GLY A 200 -10.77 7.15 21.28
N VAL A 201 -10.14 8.23 21.77
CA VAL A 201 -8.73 8.21 22.19
C VAL A 201 -8.49 7.18 23.29
N GLU A 202 -9.36 7.16 24.31
CA GLU A 202 -9.24 6.22 25.43
C GLU A 202 -9.40 4.76 25.00
N GLU A 203 -10.23 4.48 23.99
CA GLU A 203 -10.34 3.12 23.44
C GLU A 203 -9.08 2.70 22.68
N GLU A 204 -8.53 3.57 21.84
CA GLU A 204 -7.25 3.34 21.15
C GLU A 204 -6.09 3.19 22.16
N ARG A 205 -6.13 3.93 23.28
CA ARG A 205 -5.18 3.78 24.39
C ARG A 205 -5.29 2.40 25.05
N ARG A 206 -6.51 1.88 25.24
CA ARG A 206 -6.71 0.50 25.72
C ARG A 206 -6.12 -0.50 24.74
N LEU A 207 -6.28 -0.27 23.44
CA LEU A 207 -5.69 -1.10 22.41
C LEU A 207 -4.15 -1.06 22.44
N ALA A 208 -3.56 0.11 22.72
CA ALA A 208 -2.12 0.31 22.88
C ALA A 208 -1.60 -0.51 24.07
N TYR A 209 -2.31 -0.43 25.20
CA TYR A 209 -2.02 -1.22 26.39
C TYR A 209 -2.09 -2.73 26.10
N VAL A 210 -3.12 -3.20 25.39
CA VAL A 210 -3.23 -4.60 24.99
C VAL A 210 -2.00 -5.00 24.17
N GLY A 211 -1.63 -4.21 23.16
CA GLY A 211 -0.49 -4.48 22.29
C GLY A 211 0.84 -4.61 23.02
N ILE A 212 1.17 -3.63 23.86
CA ILE A 212 2.42 -3.63 24.65
C ILE A 212 2.45 -4.83 25.59
N THR A 213 1.34 -5.12 26.27
CA THR A 213 1.27 -6.23 27.25
C THR A 213 1.21 -7.62 26.61
N ARG A 214 1.23 -7.75 25.27
CA ARG A 214 1.40 -9.07 24.64
C ARG A 214 2.86 -9.55 24.67
N ALA A 215 3.81 -8.65 24.90
CA ALA A 215 5.23 -8.97 24.99
C ALA A 215 5.61 -9.48 26.39
N ARG A 216 6.30 -10.63 26.45
CA ARG A 216 6.85 -11.17 27.71
C ARG A 216 8.25 -10.66 28.00
N LYS A 217 9.08 -10.46 26.98
CA LYS A 217 10.48 -10.00 27.12
C LYS A 217 10.70 -8.65 26.45
N TYR A 218 10.36 -8.52 25.17
CA TYR A 218 10.66 -7.31 24.40
C TYR A 218 9.44 -6.80 23.63
N ALA A 219 9.13 -5.51 23.80
CA ALA A 219 8.17 -4.78 22.97
C ALA A 219 8.93 -3.73 22.15
N ILE A 220 8.98 -3.91 20.83
CA ILE A 220 9.72 -3.01 19.92
C ILE A 220 8.70 -2.20 19.14
N ILE A 221 8.64 -0.90 19.42
CA ILE A 221 7.69 0.03 18.79
C ILE A 221 8.40 0.84 17.71
N SER A 222 7.82 0.94 16.52
CA SER A 222 8.44 1.68 15.40
C SER A 222 7.50 2.66 14.72
N THR A 223 8.09 3.74 14.20
CA THR A 223 7.42 4.87 13.57
C THR A 223 8.12 5.19 12.25
N ALA A 224 7.38 5.45 11.18
CA ALA A 224 7.94 5.97 9.94
C ALA A 224 7.93 7.51 9.94
N ALA A 225 8.95 8.14 9.36
CA ALA A 225 8.94 9.60 9.13
C ALA A 225 8.06 9.98 7.93
N ASN A 226 8.01 9.12 6.92
CA ASN A 226 7.14 9.25 5.75
C ASN A 226 6.50 7.89 5.47
N ARG A 227 5.21 7.89 5.18
CA ARG A 227 4.45 6.69 4.85
C ARG A 227 3.64 6.92 3.58
N ARG A 228 3.60 5.90 2.72
CA ARG A 228 2.78 5.91 1.51
C ARG A 228 1.46 5.18 1.75
N ILE A 229 0.38 5.94 2.02
CA ILE A 229 -0.97 5.41 2.23
C ILE A 229 -1.82 5.77 1.01
N TYR A 230 -2.55 4.81 0.45
CA TYR A 230 -3.42 5.01 -0.73
C TYR A 230 -2.71 5.71 -1.91
N GLY A 231 -1.46 5.32 -2.16
CA GLY A 231 -0.65 5.87 -3.25
C GLY A 231 0.02 7.23 -2.97
N ASN A 232 -0.42 7.96 -1.94
CA ASN A 232 0.10 9.27 -1.59
C ASN A 232 1.14 9.17 -0.47
N TRP A 233 2.27 9.86 -0.65
CA TRP A 233 3.23 10.06 0.43
C TRP A 233 2.72 11.10 1.41
N SER A 234 2.63 10.73 2.68
CA SER A 234 2.37 11.65 3.79
C SER A 234 3.56 11.63 4.73
N ALA A 235 3.93 12.82 5.23
CA ALA A 235 4.75 12.90 6.44
C ALA A 235 3.93 12.34 7.60
N SER A 236 4.57 11.51 8.41
CA SER A 236 3.95 10.87 9.57
C SER A 236 4.47 11.52 10.85
N ILE A 237 3.57 11.86 11.76
CA ILE A 237 3.91 12.34 13.10
C ILE A 237 3.86 11.14 14.03
N PRO A 238 4.87 10.89 14.89
CA PRO A 238 4.82 9.78 15.83
C PRO A 238 3.63 9.90 16.79
N SER A 239 3.05 8.76 17.18
CA SER A 239 1.89 8.68 18.06
C SER A 239 2.12 9.35 19.41
N ARG A 240 1.11 10.06 19.91
CA ARG A 240 1.07 10.63 21.27
C ARG A 240 1.32 9.59 22.36
N PHE A 241 0.91 8.34 22.15
CA PHE A 241 1.06 7.26 23.15
C PHE A 241 2.54 6.95 23.46
N LEU A 242 3.46 7.32 22.57
CA LEU A 242 4.90 7.17 22.81
C LEU A 242 5.45 8.11 23.88
N ASP A 243 4.81 9.26 24.06
CA ASP A 243 5.23 10.29 25.04
C ASP A 243 4.60 10.04 26.42
N GLU A 244 3.67 9.09 26.50
CA GLU A 244 3.05 8.64 27.75
C GLU A 244 3.80 7.47 28.39
N LEU A 245 4.71 6.83 27.65
CA LEU A 245 5.56 5.77 28.17
C LEU A 245 6.60 6.35 29.13
N PRO A 246 6.87 5.71 30.27
CA PRO A 246 7.88 6.17 31.21
C PRO A 246 9.27 6.23 30.53
N PRO A 247 9.94 7.40 30.50
CA PRO A 247 11.17 7.58 29.74
C PRO A 247 12.34 6.74 30.27
N ASP A 248 12.31 6.38 31.55
CA ASP A 248 13.28 5.51 32.22
C ASP A 248 13.11 4.02 31.88
N GLN A 249 11.96 3.64 31.32
CA GLN A 249 11.63 2.25 30.97
C GLN A 249 11.75 1.98 29.46
N ILE A 250 12.19 2.97 28.67
CA ILE A 250 12.28 2.84 27.21
C ILE A 250 13.67 3.18 26.70
N GLN A 251 14.15 2.38 25.75
CA GLN A 251 15.33 2.69 24.95
C GLN A 251 14.88 3.23 23.60
N ARG A 252 15.30 4.45 23.24
CA ARG A 252 14.96 5.11 21.98
C ARG A 252 16.14 5.05 21.02
N GLU A 253 15.94 4.49 19.84
CA GLU A 253 16.97 4.35 18.79
C GLU A 253 16.50 4.94 17.44
N GLY A 254 17.45 5.26 16.55
CA GLY A 254 17.17 5.72 15.18
C GLY A 254 17.24 7.23 14.96
N SER A 255 17.33 7.66 13.69
CA SER A 255 17.57 9.05 13.27
C SER A 255 16.51 10.07 13.73
N ALA A 256 15.31 9.61 14.11
CA ALA A 256 14.26 10.43 14.69
C ALA A 256 14.60 10.93 16.11
N SER A 257 15.47 10.23 16.86
CA SER A 257 15.96 10.68 18.17
C SER A 257 16.78 11.98 18.05
N MET A 258 17.63 12.05 17.01
CA MET A 258 18.45 13.22 16.67
C MET A 258 17.62 14.39 16.12
N ALA A 259 16.53 14.12 15.41
CA ALA A 259 15.63 15.15 14.90
C ALA A 259 14.76 15.74 16.02
N ARG A 260 14.26 14.92 16.96
CA ARG A 260 13.43 15.38 18.09
C ARG A 260 14.23 16.14 19.14
N GLN A 261 15.49 15.79 19.41
CA GLN A 261 16.31 16.56 20.35
C GLN A 261 16.47 18.02 19.89
N ARG A 262 16.56 18.26 18.58
CA ARG A 262 16.57 19.62 17.99
C ARG A 262 15.22 20.33 18.06
N VAL A 263 14.10 19.59 18.01
CA VAL A 263 12.75 20.17 18.13
C VAL A 263 12.39 20.46 19.59
N ALA A 264 12.87 19.66 20.53
CA ALA A 264 12.73 19.90 21.97
C ALA A 264 13.57 21.09 22.47
N GLU A 265 14.69 21.39 21.80
CA GLU A 265 15.53 22.58 22.05
C GLU A 265 15.02 23.86 21.36
N MET A 266 13.96 23.78 20.54
CA MET A 266 13.31 24.97 20.01
C MET A 266 12.40 25.61 21.07
N PRO A 267 12.49 26.92 21.32
CA PRO A 267 11.61 27.59 22.28
C PRO A 267 10.15 27.41 21.87
N SER A 268 9.34 26.94 22.82
CA SER A 268 7.91 26.68 22.63
C SER A 268 7.19 27.95 22.19
N VAL A 269 6.62 27.94 20.99
CA VAL A 269 5.78 29.04 20.47
C VAL A 269 4.40 29.06 21.14
N PHE A 270 4.15 28.20 22.13
CA PHE A 270 2.85 27.98 22.76
C PHE A 270 2.68 28.63 24.15
N THR A 271 3.69 29.33 24.69
CA THR A 271 3.57 30.08 25.95
C THR A 271 3.28 31.56 25.68
N GLY A 272 2.05 31.85 25.25
CA GLY A 272 1.58 33.22 25.05
C GLY A 272 0.07 33.28 24.82
N ALA A 273 -0.66 33.78 25.82
CA ALA A 273 -2.11 33.95 25.79
C ALA A 273 -2.54 34.99 24.73
N SER A 274 -2.96 34.52 23.55
CA SER A 274 -4.00 35.16 22.74
C SER A 274 -4.38 34.24 21.58
N GLY A 275 -5.66 33.90 21.48
CA GLY A 275 -6.18 33.00 20.46
C GLY A 275 -5.94 33.54 19.04
N LEU A 276 -5.36 32.69 18.19
CA LEU A 276 -5.36 32.89 16.75
C LEU A 276 -6.13 31.74 16.12
N MET A 277 -7.24 32.09 15.48
CA MET A 277 -8.07 31.17 14.71
C MET A 277 -7.23 30.30 13.79
N ALA A 278 -7.52 29.00 13.80
CA ALA A 278 -7.05 28.06 12.79
C ALA A 278 -7.43 28.59 11.40
N ARG A 279 -6.46 29.12 10.65
CA ARG A 279 -6.66 29.40 9.24
C ARG A 279 -6.91 28.04 8.59
N LYS A 280 -8.09 27.88 7.97
CA LYS A 280 -8.39 26.76 7.06
C LYS A 280 -7.15 26.53 6.18
N PRO A 281 -6.65 25.29 6.05
CA PRO A 281 -5.60 25.03 5.10
C PRO A 281 -6.13 25.44 3.72
N ARG A 282 -5.44 26.38 3.06
CA ARG A 282 -5.66 26.61 1.65
C ARG A 282 -5.31 25.29 0.97
N VAL A 283 -6.31 24.63 0.40
CA VAL A 283 -6.12 23.57 -0.58
C VAL A 283 -5.21 24.17 -1.65
N ILE A 284 -3.96 23.73 -1.67
CA ILE A 284 -3.12 23.95 -2.82
C ILE A 284 -3.66 22.94 -3.84
N GLU A 285 -4.56 23.39 -4.72
CA GLU A 285 -4.71 22.77 -6.03
C GLU A 285 -3.39 22.98 -6.77
N ALA A 286 -2.39 22.17 -6.43
CA ALA A 286 -1.23 21.96 -7.29
C ALA A 286 -1.52 20.63 -7.96
N GLY A 287 -1.92 20.70 -9.23
CA GLY A 287 -1.84 19.55 -10.11
C GLY A 287 -0.49 18.87 -9.93
N ALA A 288 -0.50 17.55 -9.91
CA ALA A 288 0.69 16.73 -9.85
C ALA A 288 1.61 17.12 -11.03
N TRP A 289 2.56 18.00 -10.75
CA TRP A 289 3.74 18.10 -11.59
C TRP A 289 4.59 16.91 -11.17
N GLU A 290 4.63 15.88 -12.02
CA GLU A 290 5.74 14.94 -12.03
C GLU A 290 7.02 15.79 -11.96
N ALA A 291 7.72 15.71 -10.83
CA ALA A 291 9.06 16.28 -10.77
C ALA A 291 9.91 15.39 -11.67
N PRO A 292 10.40 15.89 -12.83
CA PRO A 292 11.30 15.09 -13.64
C PRO A 292 12.51 14.74 -12.78
N VAL A 293 12.91 13.47 -12.78
CA VAL A 293 14.17 13.04 -12.19
C VAL A 293 15.27 13.85 -12.88
N ARG A 294 15.88 14.77 -12.13
CA ARG A 294 16.95 15.63 -12.65
C ARG A 294 18.09 14.72 -13.10
N PRO A 295 18.57 14.81 -14.35
CA PRO A 295 19.76 14.06 -14.75
C PRO A 295 20.93 14.45 -13.84
N PRO A 296 21.83 13.50 -13.51
CA PRO A 296 22.95 13.75 -12.62
C PRO A 296 23.77 14.97 -13.12
N PRO A 297 24.25 15.83 -12.22
CA PRO A 297 25.02 17.02 -12.60
C PRO A 297 26.19 16.63 -13.50
N ALA A 298 26.41 17.35 -14.59
CA ALA A 298 27.50 17.08 -15.54
C ALA A 298 28.90 17.19 -14.90
N ASP A 299 29.00 17.85 -13.75
CA ASP A 299 30.24 18.05 -13.00
C ASP A 299 29.95 18.03 -11.49
N PRO A 300 29.94 16.84 -10.85
CA PRO A 300 29.66 16.71 -9.42
C PRO A 300 30.83 17.27 -8.59
N PHE A 301 30.49 17.92 -7.47
CA PHE A 301 31.47 18.37 -6.48
C PHE A 301 32.30 17.19 -5.96
N LYS A 302 33.57 17.43 -5.62
CA LYS A 302 34.46 16.42 -5.05
C LYS A 302 34.71 16.68 -3.58
N VAL A 303 34.91 15.60 -2.81
CA VAL A 303 35.36 15.71 -1.42
C VAL A 303 36.72 16.41 -1.38
N GLY A 304 36.86 17.40 -0.49
CA GLY A 304 38.02 18.28 -0.37
C GLY A 304 37.94 19.57 -1.20
N GLU A 305 36.90 19.74 -2.03
CA GLU A 305 36.73 20.94 -2.86
C GLU A 305 36.25 22.14 -2.03
N ARG A 306 36.75 23.34 -2.35
CA ARG A 306 36.36 24.58 -1.68
C ARG A 306 35.14 25.17 -2.38
N VAL A 307 34.11 25.47 -1.60
CA VAL A 307 32.82 25.96 -2.08
C VAL A 307 32.35 27.17 -1.28
N PHE A 308 31.50 27.98 -1.88
CA PHE A 308 30.88 29.15 -1.24
C PHE A 308 29.37 28.99 -1.17
N HIS A 309 28.79 29.28 -0.02
CA HIS A 309 27.34 29.34 0.17
C HIS A 309 26.94 30.75 0.60
N LYS A 310 25.99 31.37 -0.12
CA LYS A 310 25.57 32.77 0.09
C LYS A 310 25.23 33.12 1.56
N LYS A 311 24.72 32.16 2.33
CA LYS A 311 24.38 32.33 3.76
C LYS A 311 25.48 31.91 4.74
N PHE A 312 26.32 30.95 4.38
CA PHE A 312 27.24 30.28 5.32
C PHE A 312 28.72 30.59 5.04
N GLY A 313 28.99 31.28 3.93
CA GLY A 313 30.34 31.66 3.53
C GLY A 313 31.09 30.50 2.87
N TYR A 314 32.42 30.56 2.94
CA TYR A 314 33.30 29.53 2.40
C TYR A 314 33.29 28.27 3.27
N GLY A 315 33.41 27.12 2.62
CA GLY A 315 33.55 25.83 3.27
C GLY A 315 34.24 24.80 2.38
N VAL A 316 34.55 23.65 2.97
CA VAL A 316 35.19 22.53 2.28
C VAL A 316 34.23 21.34 2.26
N VAL A 317 34.06 20.73 1.09
CA VAL A 317 33.20 19.55 0.91
C VAL A 317 33.80 18.36 1.65
N THR A 318 32.99 17.69 2.45
CA THR A 318 33.37 16.53 3.27
C THR A 318 32.74 15.23 2.81
N ALA A 319 31.54 15.29 2.22
CA ALA A 319 30.87 14.16 1.57
C ALA A 319 29.92 14.65 0.47
N VAL A 320 29.68 13.80 -0.53
CA VAL A 320 28.79 14.08 -1.67
C VAL A 320 27.87 12.88 -1.87
N ASP A 321 26.56 13.14 -1.91
CA ASP A 321 25.51 12.15 -2.06
C ASP A 321 24.46 12.69 -3.03
N ASP A 322 24.57 12.28 -4.29
CA ASP A 322 23.83 12.76 -5.47
C ASP A 322 23.66 14.28 -5.53
N ASN A 323 22.53 14.80 -5.04
CA ASN A 323 22.18 16.23 -5.10
C ASN A 323 22.43 17.00 -3.79
N ARG A 324 23.01 16.33 -2.78
CA ARG A 324 23.32 16.92 -1.48
C ARG A 324 24.81 16.80 -1.17
N VAL A 325 25.36 17.89 -0.68
CA VAL A 325 26.78 18.05 -0.37
C VAL A 325 26.91 18.42 1.10
N ASP A 326 27.70 17.65 1.83
CA ASP A 326 28.07 17.95 3.22
C ASP A 326 29.29 18.87 3.22
N VAL A 327 29.13 20.09 3.72
CA VAL A 327 30.17 21.11 3.71
C VAL A 327 30.50 21.54 5.13
N ASN A 328 31.79 21.54 5.45
CA ASN A 328 32.32 22.14 6.66
C ASN A 328 32.63 23.62 6.41
N PHE A 329 31.80 24.52 6.92
CA PHE A 329 31.91 25.96 6.68
C PHE A 329 32.85 26.63 7.70
N GLU A 330 33.61 27.63 7.26
CA GLU A 330 34.60 28.31 8.14
C GLU A 330 33.94 29.17 9.22
N LYS A 331 32.71 29.64 8.98
CA LYS A 331 31.97 30.56 9.85
C LYS A 331 30.71 29.97 10.47
N SER A 332 30.43 28.69 10.22
CA SER A 332 29.26 28.00 10.77
C SER A 332 29.50 26.50 10.87
N ASP A 333 28.76 25.83 11.74
CA ASP A 333 28.84 24.37 11.89
C ASP A 333 28.64 23.62 10.56
N PRO A 334 29.15 22.38 10.44
CA PRO A 334 28.97 21.54 9.26
C PRO A 334 27.50 21.42 8.86
N LYS A 335 27.21 21.63 7.57
CA LYS A 335 25.84 21.61 7.05
C LYS A 335 25.74 20.81 5.76
N ARG A 336 24.65 20.05 5.66
CA ARG A 336 24.20 19.41 4.44
C ARG A 336 23.37 20.39 3.63
N VAL A 337 23.83 20.73 2.42
CA VAL A 337 23.19 21.68 1.52
C VAL A 337 22.99 21.04 0.14
N MET A 338 22.04 21.53 -0.65
CA MET A 338 21.92 21.07 -2.03
C MET A 338 23.04 21.66 -2.89
N ASP A 339 23.50 20.88 -3.85
CA ASP A 339 24.51 21.29 -4.84
C ASP A 339 24.20 22.64 -5.50
N SER A 340 22.93 22.92 -5.76
CA SER A 340 22.42 24.14 -6.39
C SER A 340 22.65 25.42 -5.60
N PHE A 341 22.97 25.32 -4.31
CA PHE A 341 23.23 26.48 -3.44
C PHE A 341 24.72 26.69 -3.15
N LEU A 342 25.59 25.93 -3.81
CA LEU A 342 27.03 26.02 -3.69
C LEU A 342 27.64 26.58 -4.97
N GLU A 343 28.53 27.56 -4.81
CA GLU A 343 29.29 28.18 -5.89
C GLU A 343 30.76 27.79 -5.76
N ARG A 344 31.43 27.52 -6.88
CA ARG A 344 32.89 27.38 -6.93
C ARG A 344 33.51 28.79 -6.92
N PRO A 345 34.54 29.04 -6.11
CA PRO A 345 35.25 30.32 -6.10
C PRO A 345 35.97 30.64 -7.42
#